data_AF-A0A7W7CYI8-F1
#
_entry.id   AF-A0A7W7CYI8-F1
#
_cell.length_a   1.000
_cell.length_b   1.000
_cell.length_c   1.000
_cell.angle_alpha   90.00
_cell.angle_beta   90.00
_cell.angle_gamma   90.00
#
_symmetry.space_group_name_H-M   'P 1'
#
loop_
_entity.id
_entity.type
_entity.pdbx_description
1 polymer ?
#
loop_
_entity_poly.entity_id
_entity_poly.type
_entity_poly.pdbx_seq_one_letter_code
_entity_poly.pdbx_strand_id
1 'polypeptide(L)'
;MTDEIRQPLEETPEVADAIEDDVAVDAFITGGGTDRDTPEFLQPGEEPHVRTGADQPWDPEDLAVAEGRDPTPENVERARQEIERDGAAAIERTVP
;
A
#
# COMPACT_ATOMS: atom_id res chain seq x y z
N MET A 1 0.16 -18.42 -53.05
CA MET A 1 0.00 -18.39 -51.58
C MET A 1 -0.83 -17.17 -51.27
N THR A 2 -2.14 -17.32 -51.26
CA THR A 2 -3.06 -16.31 -50.73
C THR A 2 -2.98 -16.42 -49.22
N ASP A 3 -2.35 -15.44 -48.58
CA ASP A 3 -2.47 -15.22 -47.15
C ASP A 3 -3.94 -14.81 -46.92
N GLU A 4 -4.78 -15.76 -46.50
CA GLU A 4 -6.08 -15.41 -45.93
C GLU A 4 -5.80 -14.53 -44.71
N ILE A 5 -6.18 -13.27 -44.77
CA ILE A 5 -6.13 -12.34 -43.66
C ILE A 5 -7.06 -12.90 -42.58
N ARG A 6 -6.50 -13.66 -41.64
CA ARG A 6 -7.23 -14.15 -40.47
C ARG A 6 -7.78 -12.92 -39.77
N GLN A 7 -9.08 -12.90 -39.52
CA GLN A 7 -9.68 -11.85 -38.71
C GLN A 7 -8.95 -11.79 -37.36
N PRO A 8 -8.64 -10.59 -36.85
CA PRO A 8 -8.09 -10.42 -35.52
C PRO A 8 -8.92 -11.21 -34.50
N LEU A 9 -8.25 -11.90 -33.58
CA LEU A 9 -8.91 -12.72 -32.55
C LEU A 9 -9.89 -11.90 -31.69
N GLU A 10 -9.68 -10.59 -31.60
CA GLU A 10 -10.53 -9.63 -30.88
C GLU A 10 -11.91 -9.43 -31.52
N GLU A 11 -12.10 -9.83 -32.78
CA GLU A 11 -13.36 -9.73 -33.52
C GLU A 11 -14.12 -11.06 -33.60
N THR A 12 -13.66 -12.12 -32.93
CA THR A 12 -14.41 -13.39 -32.90
C THR A 12 -15.56 -13.31 -31.89
N PRO A 13 -16.75 -13.83 -32.22
CA PRO A 13 -17.92 -13.77 -31.34
C PRO A 13 -17.67 -14.34 -29.95
N GLU A 14 -16.87 -15.40 -29.85
CA GLU A 14 -16.53 -16.04 -28.57
C GLU A 14 -15.68 -15.15 -27.67
N VAL A 15 -14.85 -14.27 -28.26
CA VAL A 15 -14.03 -13.30 -27.50
C VAL A 15 -14.89 -12.09 -27.13
N ALA A 16 -15.79 -11.65 -28.02
CA ALA A 16 -16.74 -10.59 -27.72
C ALA A 16 -17.69 -10.95 -26.57
N ASP A 17 -18.27 -12.16 -26.58
CA ASP A 17 -19.14 -12.67 -25.52
C ASP A 17 -18.40 -12.78 -24.16
N ALA A 18 -17.10 -13.10 -24.17
CA ALA A 18 -16.29 -13.18 -22.96
C ALA A 18 -15.93 -11.81 -22.36
N ILE A 19 -15.87 -10.76 -23.19
CA ILE A 19 -15.63 -9.37 -22.74
C ILE A 19 -16.92 -8.77 -22.16
N GLU A 20 -18.09 -9.13 -22.68
CA GLU A 20 -19.37 -8.56 -22.26
C GLU A 20 -19.87 -9.14 -20.90
N ASP A 21 -19.37 -10.30 -20.47
CA ASP A 21 -19.61 -10.86 -19.13
C ASP A 21 -18.60 -10.28 -18.10
N ASP A 22 -18.60 -8.96 -17.95
CA ASP A 22 -17.70 -8.19 -17.08
C ASP A 22 -18.15 -8.28 -15.60
N VAL A 23 -18.22 -9.50 -15.07
CA VAL A 23 -18.54 -9.76 -13.66
C VAL A 23 -17.25 -9.68 -12.85
N ALA A 24 -16.89 -8.48 -12.43
CA ALA A 24 -15.77 -8.30 -11.53
C ALA A 24 -16.03 -9.05 -10.21
N VAL A 25 -15.05 -9.84 -9.76
CA VAL A 25 -15.12 -10.53 -8.47
C VAL A 25 -14.97 -9.48 -7.37
N ASP A 26 -15.97 -9.34 -6.49
CA ASP A 26 -16.02 -8.32 -5.43
C ASP A 26 -14.72 -8.18 -4.62
N ALA A 27 -14.01 -9.30 -4.39
CA ALA A 27 -12.74 -9.33 -3.66
C ALA A 27 -11.57 -8.62 -4.39
N PHE A 28 -11.69 -8.39 -5.70
CA PHE A 28 -10.69 -7.75 -6.55
C PHE A 28 -11.12 -6.38 -7.09
N ILE A 29 -12.34 -5.93 -6.79
CA ILE A 29 -12.76 -4.56 -7.09
C ILE A 29 -12.10 -3.65 -6.04
N THR A 30 -10.86 -3.23 -6.31
CA THR A 30 -10.29 -2.07 -5.62
C THR A 30 -10.89 -0.82 -6.26
N GLY A 31 -11.14 0.24 -5.48
CA GLY A 31 -11.90 1.43 -5.92
C GLY A 31 -11.24 2.28 -7.01
N GLY A 32 -10.33 1.71 -7.82
CA GLY A 32 -9.63 2.37 -8.92
C GLY A 32 -8.62 3.43 -8.50
N GLY A 33 -8.31 3.51 -7.20
CA GLY A 33 -7.34 4.46 -6.64
C GLY A 33 -5.93 3.87 -6.60
N THR A 34 -4.95 4.75 -6.40
CA THR A 34 -3.55 4.35 -6.24
C THR A 34 -3.41 3.39 -5.05
N ASP A 35 -2.95 2.17 -5.31
CA ASP A 35 -2.69 1.14 -4.30
C ASP A 35 -1.42 0.33 -4.67
N ARG A 36 -1.14 -0.73 -3.90
CA ARG A 36 0.05 -1.57 -4.11
C ARG A 36 0.04 -2.27 -5.47
N ASP A 37 -1.13 -2.70 -5.93
CA ASP A 37 -1.33 -3.45 -7.17
C ASP A 37 -1.66 -2.51 -8.35
N THR A 38 -2.05 -1.27 -8.06
CA THR A 38 -2.30 -0.18 -9.02
C THR A 38 -1.44 1.05 -8.66
N PRO A 39 -0.12 1.02 -8.92
CA PRO A 39 0.76 2.13 -8.57
C PRO A 39 0.60 3.31 -9.55
N GLU A 40 0.77 4.52 -9.02
CA GLU A 40 0.90 5.73 -9.83
C GLU A 40 2.38 5.97 -10.16
N PHE A 41 2.68 6.24 -11.43
CA PHE A 41 4.05 6.52 -11.88
C PHE A 41 4.28 8.02 -11.89
N LEU A 42 5.28 8.46 -11.14
CA LEU A 42 5.68 9.86 -11.05
C LEU A 42 6.25 10.38 -12.36
N GLN A 43 5.98 11.64 -12.68
CA GLN A 43 6.60 12.31 -13.81
C GLN A 43 8.04 12.77 -13.50
N PRO A 44 8.89 13.02 -14.52
CA PRO A 44 10.22 13.55 -14.30
C PRO A 44 10.19 14.87 -13.52
N GLY A 45 10.87 14.91 -12.36
CA GLY A 45 10.92 16.08 -11.48
C GLY A 45 9.87 16.08 -10.36
N GLU A 46 9.02 15.07 -10.30
CA GLU A 46 8.06 14.85 -9.21
C GLU A 46 8.69 14.02 -8.09
N GLU A 47 8.46 14.40 -6.83
CA GLU A 47 8.99 13.69 -5.67
C GLU A 47 7.99 12.62 -5.17
N PRO A 48 8.46 11.41 -4.84
CA PRO A 48 7.59 10.38 -4.28
C PRO A 48 7.06 10.79 -2.91
N HIS A 49 5.77 10.58 -2.68
CA HIS A 49 5.22 10.60 -1.33
C HIS A 49 5.63 9.32 -0.60
N VAL A 50 6.75 9.38 0.12
CA VAL A 50 7.23 8.27 0.96
C VAL A 50 6.41 8.24 2.24
N ARG A 51 5.70 7.12 2.49
CA ARG A 51 5.04 6.90 3.78
C ARG A 51 6.05 6.35 4.78
N THR A 52 6.01 6.88 6.00
CA THR A 52 6.90 6.53 7.09
C THR A 52 6.14 5.87 8.23
N GLY A 53 6.85 5.15 9.11
CA GLY A 53 6.24 4.53 10.29
C GLY A 53 5.57 5.54 11.23
N ALA A 54 6.11 6.76 11.32
CA ALA A 54 5.60 7.84 12.14
C ALA A 54 4.41 8.61 11.53
N ASP A 55 4.01 8.32 10.28
CA ASP A 55 2.81 8.93 9.69
C ASP A 55 1.51 8.46 10.37
N GLN A 56 1.57 7.35 11.10
CA GLN A 56 0.45 6.81 11.88
C GLN A 56 0.50 7.35 13.32
N PRO A 57 -0.63 7.48 14.02
CA PRO A 57 -0.63 7.73 15.45
C PRO A 57 -0.01 6.53 16.21
N TRP A 58 0.88 6.80 17.16
CA TRP A 58 1.53 5.80 18.01
C TRP A 58 1.21 6.06 19.46
N ASP A 59 0.75 5.03 20.17
CA ASP A 59 0.70 5.07 21.63
C ASP A 59 2.07 4.68 22.22
N PRO A 60 2.41 5.13 23.44
CA PRO A 60 3.63 4.72 24.12
C PRO A 60 3.77 3.20 24.31
N GLU A 61 2.66 2.49 24.45
CA GLU A 61 2.65 1.03 24.53
C GLU A 61 3.10 0.38 23.22
N ASP A 62 2.62 0.91 22.08
CA ASP A 62 3.02 0.42 20.75
C ASP A 62 4.51 0.58 20.55
N LEU A 63 5.08 1.74 20.91
CA LEU A 63 6.51 1.98 20.76
C LEU A 63 7.34 1.02 21.62
N ALA A 64 6.89 0.72 22.86
CA ALA A 64 7.56 -0.26 23.71
C ALA A 64 7.56 -1.67 23.08
N VAL A 65 6.44 -2.08 22.49
CA VAL A 65 6.30 -3.37 21.80
C VAL A 65 7.15 -3.41 20.54
N ALA A 66 7.17 -2.34 19.75
CA ALA A 66 7.96 -2.25 18.52
C ALA A 66 9.47 -2.29 18.80
N GLU A 67 9.91 -1.75 19.93
CA GLU A 67 11.28 -1.92 20.44
C GLU A 67 11.60 -3.34 20.94
N GLY A 68 10.62 -4.25 20.92
CA GLY A 68 10.76 -5.63 21.37
C GLY A 68 10.71 -5.79 22.89
N ARG A 69 10.08 -4.85 23.61
CA ARG A 69 9.96 -4.87 25.06
C ARG A 69 8.53 -5.20 25.47
N ASP A 70 8.39 -5.89 26.59
CA ASP A 70 7.07 -6.12 27.17
C ASP A 70 6.41 -4.78 27.59
N PRO A 71 5.09 -4.61 27.42
CA PRO A 71 4.36 -3.38 27.76
C PRO A 71 4.13 -3.24 29.28
N THR A 72 5.21 -3.29 30.06
CA THR A 72 5.18 -3.02 31.50
C THR A 72 5.02 -1.51 31.74
N PRO A 73 4.44 -1.08 32.87
CA PRO A 73 4.25 0.35 33.17
C PRO A 73 5.53 1.19 33.07
N GLU A 74 6.69 0.61 33.45
CA GLU A 74 8.00 1.27 33.33
C GLU A 74 8.42 1.46 31.86
N ASN A 75 8.20 0.45 31.02
CA ASN A 75 8.54 0.52 29.60
C ASN A 75 7.63 1.50 28.84
N VAL A 76 6.33 1.53 29.17
CA VAL A 76 5.36 2.47 28.61
C VAL A 76 5.70 3.91 29.00
N GLU A 77 6.08 4.16 30.26
CA GLU A 77 6.47 5.50 30.70
C GLU A 77 7.76 5.97 30.04
N ARG A 78 8.75 5.08 29.86
CA ARG A 78 9.94 5.41 29.07
C ARG A 78 9.57 5.78 27.63
N ALA A 79 8.76 4.95 26.96
CA ALA A 79 8.32 5.21 25.59
C ALA A 79 7.56 6.54 25.48
N ARG A 80 6.73 6.88 26.48
CA ARG A 80 6.04 8.19 26.54
C ARG A 80 7.04 9.34 26.57
N GLN A 81 8.06 9.25 27.42
CA GLN A 81 9.10 10.28 27.51
C GLN A 81 9.90 10.39 26.21
N GLU A 82 10.13 9.29 25.51
CA GLU A 82 10.82 9.30 24.21
C GLU A 82 9.98 9.97 23.13
N ILE A 83 8.67 9.67 23.06
CA ILE A 83 7.74 10.33 22.14
C ILE A 83 7.62 11.82 22.48
N GLU A 84 7.54 12.20 23.76
CA GLU A 84 7.47 13.61 24.17
C GLU A 84 8.76 14.37 23.84
N ARG A 85 9.92 13.72 23.98
CA ARG A 85 11.23 14.33 23.73
C ARG A 85 11.55 14.44 22.23
N ASP A 86 11.35 13.36 21.48
CA ASP A 86 11.87 13.23 20.10
C ASP A 86 10.73 13.17 19.05
N GLY A 87 9.48 12.99 19.46
CA GLY A 87 8.32 12.94 18.56
C GLY A 87 8.43 11.84 17.50
N ALA A 88 8.12 12.21 16.25
CA ALA A 88 8.20 11.32 15.10
C ALA A 88 9.58 10.64 14.95
N ALA A 89 10.67 11.31 15.33
CA ALA A 89 12.01 10.75 15.23
C ALA A 89 12.26 9.57 16.17
N ALA A 90 11.52 9.44 17.28
CA ALA A 90 11.56 8.22 18.09
C ALA A 90 10.97 7.03 17.35
N ILE A 91 9.83 7.26 16.68
CA ILE A 91 9.07 6.24 15.96
C ILE A 91 9.85 5.78 14.72
N GLU A 92 10.33 6.71 13.89
CA GLU A 92 11.10 6.43 12.67
C GLU A 92 12.34 5.55 12.90
N ARG A 93 12.97 5.68 14.08
CA ARG A 93 14.16 4.90 14.44
C ARG A 93 13.82 3.43 14.67
N THR A 94 12.62 3.17 15.15
CA THR A 94 12.15 1.84 15.53
C THR A 94 11.39 1.18 14.38
N VAL A 95 10.63 1.97 13.61
CA VAL A 95 9.73 1.51 12.57
C VAL A 95 9.93 2.35 11.31
N PRO A 96 10.75 1.88 10.36
CA PRO A 96 11.01 2.57 9.10
C PRO A 96 9.89 2.38 8.08
#